data_AF-A0A352Z769-F1
#
_entry.id   AF-A0A352Z769-F1
#
_cell.length_a   1.000
_cell.length_b   1.000
_cell.length_c   1.000
_cell.angle_alpha   90.00
_cell.angle_beta   90.00
_cell.angle_gamma   90.00
#
_symmetry.space_group_name_H-M   'P 1'
#
loop_
_entity.id
_entity.type
_entity.pdbx_description
1 polymer ?
#
loop_
_entity_poly.entity_id
_entity_poly.type
_entity_poly.pdbx_seq_one_letter_code
_entity_poly.pdbx_strand_id
1 'polypeptide(L)'
;MTIEELAELLLAYLYDKTEAEVHSYFFFPLADFMGLAKIDDGEEVLKAAHLLEAKGFILLSQDYLGQVNAMINPDGYSFVEAGGKTGIIGKYRENPDFYMSARGEIGETFMAASSIPVADLTLKSQPRPVTDTSTRANIKQYILQIIDTILNDTTIDDDMREDLLRDAESLYMQLNKHVRNRVVIDALIIELSSIPSIVPIVTSLSSFL
;
A
#
# COMPACT_ATOMS: atom_id res chain seq x y z
N MET A 1 19.51 10.52 -6.09
CA MET A 1 18.12 10.26 -6.49
C MET A 1 17.25 11.32 -5.82
N THR A 2 16.42 12.04 -6.57
CA THR A 2 15.46 13.01 -6.01
C THR A 2 14.19 12.32 -5.50
N ILE A 3 13.32 13.06 -4.80
CA ILE A 3 12.02 12.52 -4.35
C ILE A 3 11.11 12.18 -5.53
N GLU A 4 11.18 12.94 -6.63
CA GLU A 4 10.44 12.68 -7.86
C GLU A 4 10.93 11.40 -8.54
N GLU A 5 12.25 11.22 -8.61
CA GLU A 5 12.87 10.01 -9.15
C GLU A 5 12.53 8.77 -8.33
N LEU A 6 12.54 8.89 -7.01
CA LEU A 6 12.13 7.85 -6.08
C LEU A 6 10.63 7.53 -6.19
N ALA A 7 9.79 8.54 -6.38
CA ALA A 7 8.36 8.38 -6.62
C ALA A 7 8.09 7.61 -7.92
N GLU A 8 8.81 7.91 -9.00
CA GLU A 8 8.70 7.15 -10.24
C GLU A 8 9.12 5.69 -10.09
N LEU A 9 10.21 5.43 -9.36
CA LEU A 9 10.67 4.08 -9.08
C LEU A 9 9.66 3.30 -8.23
N LEU A 10 9.11 3.93 -7.19
CA LEU A 10 8.04 3.35 -6.37
C LEU A 10 6.80 3.04 -7.21
N LEU A 11 6.41 3.93 -8.11
CA LEU A 11 5.25 3.72 -8.98
C LEU A 11 5.47 2.56 -9.96
N ALA A 12 6.67 2.44 -10.54
CA ALA A 12 7.05 1.31 -11.38
C ALA A 12 7.05 -0.02 -10.60
N TYR A 13 7.60 -0.01 -9.39
CA TYR A 13 7.57 -1.18 -8.50
C TYR A 13 6.13 -1.64 -8.19
N LEU A 14 5.24 -0.72 -7.85
CA LEU A 14 3.84 -1.06 -7.56
C LEU A 14 3.10 -1.59 -8.80
N TYR A 15 3.40 -1.05 -9.98
CA TYR A 15 2.89 -1.57 -11.24
C TYR A 15 3.33 -3.02 -11.46
N ASP A 16 4.65 -3.29 -11.39
CA ASP A 16 5.19 -4.64 -11.62
C ASP A 16 4.65 -5.65 -10.61
N LYS A 17 4.54 -5.24 -9.33
CA LYS A 17 3.93 -6.07 -8.28
C LYS A 17 2.47 -6.38 -8.58
N THR A 18 1.69 -5.40 -8.99
CA THR A 18 0.28 -5.61 -9.28
C THR A 18 0.08 -6.47 -10.54
N GLU A 19 0.93 -6.35 -11.56
CA GLU A 19 0.92 -7.21 -12.75
C GLU A 19 1.28 -8.68 -12.45
N ALA A 20 2.10 -8.91 -11.41
CA ALA A 20 2.47 -10.26 -10.97
C ALA A 20 1.34 -10.95 -10.19
N GLU A 21 0.37 -10.20 -9.68
CA GLU A 21 -0.75 -10.72 -8.91
C GLU A 21 -1.93 -11.12 -9.82
N VAL A 22 -2.67 -12.16 -9.42
CA VAL A 22 -3.85 -12.64 -10.18
C VAL A 22 -5.03 -11.66 -10.08
N HIS A 23 -5.00 -10.72 -9.13
CA HIS A 23 -6.09 -9.78 -8.86
C HIS A 23 -5.55 -8.35 -8.75
N SER A 24 -6.22 -7.41 -9.40
CA SER A 24 -5.98 -5.98 -9.19
C SER A 24 -6.51 -5.60 -7.79
N TYR A 25 -5.92 -4.59 -7.14
CA TYR A 25 -6.30 -4.03 -5.83
C TYR A 25 -5.62 -4.60 -4.56
N PHE A 26 -4.35 -4.99 -4.65
CA PHE A 26 -3.52 -5.26 -3.47
C PHE A 26 -2.77 -4.01 -3.00
N PHE A 27 -2.65 -3.87 -1.69
CA PHE A 27 -1.74 -2.93 -1.07
C PHE A 27 -0.44 -3.64 -0.76
N PHE A 28 0.68 -3.05 -1.17
CA PHE A 28 2.00 -3.59 -0.92
C PHE A 28 2.72 -2.80 0.18
N PRO A 29 3.41 -3.45 1.12
CA PRO A 29 4.19 -2.77 2.14
C PRO A 29 5.30 -1.91 1.52
N LEU A 30 5.42 -0.65 1.95
CA LEU A 30 6.53 0.20 1.53
C LEU A 30 7.88 -0.29 2.05
N ALA A 31 7.88 -1.10 3.13
CA ALA A 31 9.09 -1.74 3.66
C ALA A 31 9.72 -2.71 2.65
N ASP A 32 8.92 -3.42 1.87
CA ASP A 32 9.42 -4.34 0.83
C ASP A 32 10.13 -3.57 -0.28
N PHE A 33 9.59 -2.41 -0.66
CA PHE A 33 10.22 -1.50 -1.60
C PHE A 33 11.53 -0.94 -1.06
N MET A 34 11.58 -0.53 0.23
CA MET A 34 12.80 -0.06 0.87
C MET A 34 13.92 -1.11 0.85
N GLY A 35 13.58 -2.37 1.17
CA GLY A 35 14.52 -3.48 1.12
C GLY A 35 15.06 -3.74 -0.28
N LEU A 36 14.18 -3.70 -1.29
CA LEU A 36 14.56 -3.92 -2.69
C LEU A 36 15.41 -2.78 -3.25
N ALA A 37 15.03 -1.53 -2.97
CA ALA A 37 15.72 -0.33 -3.44
C ALA A 37 16.95 0.04 -2.58
N LYS A 38 17.26 -0.75 -1.53
CA LYS A 38 18.35 -0.52 -0.57
C LYS A 38 18.31 0.89 0.04
N ILE A 39 17.11 1.34 0.40
CA ILE A 39 16.88 2.67 0.99
C ILE A 39 16.76 2.51 2.50
N ASP A 40 17.73 3.06 3.22
CA ASP A 40 17.74 3.05 4.69
C ASP A 40 16.85 4.15 5.30
N ASP A 41 16.56 5.20 4.54
CA ASP A 41 15.76 6.34 5.00
C ASP A 41 14.28 6.20 4.62
N GLY A 42 13.46 5.77 5.57
CA GLY A 42 12.01 5.64 5.39
C GLY A 42 11.29 6.98 5.20
N GLU A 43 11.88 8.11 5.60
CA GLU A 43 11.26 9.43 5.45
C GLU A 43 11.24 9.86 3.97
N GLU A 44 12.29 9.51 3.20
CA GLU A 44 12.35 9.78 1.75
C GLU A 44 11.29 8.97 0.99
N VAL A 45 11.12 7.69 1.33
CA VAL A 45 10.08 6.83 0.73
C VAL A 45 8.68 7.33 1.07
N LEU A 46 8.43 7.76 2.30
CA LEU A 46 7.15 8.34 2.68
C LEU A 46 6.86 9.65 1.93
N LYS A 47 7.86 10.52 1.74
CA LYS A 47 7.72 11.74 0.92
C LYS A 47 7.39 11.42 -0.53
N ALA A 48 8.06 10.43 -1.12
CA ALA A 48 7.80 9.97 -2.47
C ALA A 48 6.38 9.36 -2.62
N ALA A 49 5.97 8.54 -1.64
CA ALA A 49 4.64 7.96 -1.58
C ALA A 49 3.54 9.05 -1.47
N HIS A 50 3.70 10.03 -0.59
CA HIS A 50 2.76 11.16 -0.48
C HIS A 50 2.73 12.02 -1.74
N LEU A 51 3.85 12.18 -2.44
CA LEU A 51 3.88 12.88 -3.73
C LEU A 51 3.03 12.16 -4.79
N LEU A 52 3.11 10.83 -4.87
CA LEU A 52 2.29 10.03 -5.78
C LEU A 52 0.81 10.04 -5.40
N GLU A 53 0.50 9.97 -4.11
CA GLU A 53 -0.87 10.04 -3.59
C GLU A 53 -1.50 11.40 -3.90
N ALA A 54 -0.76 12.50 -3.70
CA ALA A 54 -1.23 13.85 -4.04
C ALA A 54 -1.45 14.04 -5.55
N LYS A 55 -0.70 13.32 -6.39
CA LYS A 55 -0.90 13.26 -7.84
C LYS A 55 -2.05 12.34 -8.26
N GLY A 56 -2.63 11.60 -7.31
CA GLY A 56 -3.71 10.66 -7.57
C GLY A 56 -3.25 9.42 -8.34
N PHE A 57 -2.00 8.97 -8.18
CA PHE A 57 -1.49 7.76 -8.84
C PHE A 57 -1.50 6.52 -7.94
N ILE A 58 -1.49 6.72 -6.62
CA ILE A 58 -1.56 5.65 -5.63
C ILE A 58 -2.54 6.02 -4.52
N LEU A 59 -2.90 5.02 -3.73
CA LEU A 59 -3.63 5.16 -2.47
C LEU A 59 -2.74 4.63 -1.35
N LEU A 60 -2.59 5.39 -0.26
CA LEU A 60 -1.90 4.93 0.94
C LEU A 60 -2.89 4.38 1.97
N SER A 61 -2.47 3.32 2.64
CA SER A 61 -3.13 2.78 3.81
C SER A 61 -2.08 2.49 4.88
N GLN A 62 -2.53 2.40 6.12
CA GLN A 62 -1.73 1.81 7.19
C GLN A 62 -2.34 0.46 7.54
N ASP A 63 -1.50 -0.54 7.82
CA ASP A 63 -1.93 -1.82 8.37
C ASP A 63 -2.26 -1.69 9.88
N TYR A 64 -2.54 -2.82 10.52
CA TYR A 64 -2.87 -2.86 11.94
C TYR A 64 -1.64 -2.64 12.85
N LEU A 65 -0.43 -2.89 12.33
CA LEU A 65 0.87 -2.66 13.00
C LEU A 65 1.38 -1.23 12.82
N GLY A 66 0.74 -0.42 11.98
CA GLY A 66 1.15 0.94 11.63
C GLY A 66 2.15 1.01 10.48
N GLN A 67 2.41 -0.09 9.77
CA GLN A 67 3.19 -0.09 8.54
C GLN A 67 2.39 0.59 7.43
N VAL A 68 3.09 1.36 6.59
CA VAL A 68 2.48 2.08 5.47
C VAL A 68 2.52 1.17 4.25
N ASN A 69 1.35 0.97 3.66
CA ASN A 69 1.17 0.19 2.43
C ASN A 69 0.65 1.11 1.32
N ALA A 70 0.97 0.76 0.07
CA ALA A 70 0.57 1.52 -1.12
C ALA A 70 -0.10 0.62 -2.16
N MET A 71 -1.14 1.14 -2.81
CA MET A 71 -1.81 0.49 -3.93
C MET A 71 -1.81 1.45 -5.12
N ILE A 72 -1.36 0.99 -6.28
CA ILE A 72 -1.46 1.74 -7.54
C ILE A 72 -2.92 1.77 -8.02
N ASN A 73 -3.35 2.91 -8.57
CA ASN A 73 -4.70 3.07 -9.11
C ASN A 73 -4.67 3.11 -10.66
N PRO A 74 -5.84 3.14 -11.34
CA PRO A 74 -5.88 3.12 -12.82
C PRO A 74 -5.13 4.27 -13.49
N ASP A 75 -5.09 5.46 -12.88
CA ASP A 75 -4.36 6.62 -13.42
C ASP A 75 -2.84 6.43 -13.29
N GLY A 76 -2.37 5.88 -12.17
CA GLY A 76 -0.98 5.49 -11.97
C GLY A 76 -0.55 4.40 -12.96
N TYR A 77 -1.40 3.40 -13.16
CA TYR A 77 -1.23 2.35 -14.18
C TYR A 77 -1.03 2.95 -15.58
N SER A 78 -1.97 3.80 -16.01
CA SER A 78 -1.93 4.45 -17.32
C SER A 78 -0.69 5.34 -17.48
N PHE A 79 -0.24 5.99 -16.39
CA PHE A 79 0.97 6.80 -16.40
C PHE A 79 2.23 5.95 -16.64
N VAL A 80 2.34 4.79 -16.00
CA VAL A 80 3.46 3.86 -16.17
C VAL A 80 3.46 3.23 -17.57
N GLU A 81 2.29 2.83 -18.10
CA GLU A 81 2.15 2.29 -19.46
C GLU A 81 2.51 3.32 -20.54
N ALA A 82 2.18 4.60 -20.33
CA ALA A 82 2.59 5.69 -21.19
C ALA A 82 4.11 6.01 -21.09
N GLY A 83 4.87 5.19 -20.38
CA GLY A 83 6.31 5.27 -20.20
C GLY A 83 6.75 6.17 -19.05
N GLY A 84 5.81 6.79 -18.33
CA GLY A 84 6.08 7.95 -17.49
C GLY A 84 6.60 9.11 -18.35
N LYS A 85 6.07 10.32 -18.24
CA LYS A 85 6.62 11.45 -19.02
C LYS A 85 8.02 11.90 -18.57
N THR A 86 8.70 11.09 -17.77
CA THR A 86 9.92 11.39 -17.02
C THR A 86 10.80 10.15 -16.95
N GLY A 87 12.10 10.36 -17.12
CA GLY A 87 13.03 9.40 -17.72
C GLY A 87 13.52 8.25 -16.85
N ILE A 88 12.95 7.96 -15.67
CA ILE A 88 13.45 6.86 -14.81
C ILE A 88 12.63 5.58 -14.97
N ILE A 89 11.32 5.65 -15.19
CA ILE A 89 10.49 4.44 -15.42
C ILE A 89 10.99 3.66 -16.64
N GLY A 90 11.25 4.36 -17.74
CA GLY A 90 11.83 3.76 -18.95
C GLY A 90 13.22 3.15 -18.71
N LYS A 91 14.10 3.89 -18.01
CA LYS A 91 15.47 3.41 -17.73
C LYS A 91 15.52 2.26 -16.72
N TYR A 92 14.60 2.22 -15.75
CA TYR A 92 14.43 1.10 -14.83
C TYR A 92 14.02 -0.16 -15.59
N ARG A 93 13.06 -0.07 -16.52
CA ARG A 93 12.66 -1.22 -17.36
C ARG A 93 13.79 -1.73 -18.25
N GLU A 94 14.69 -0.85 -18.70
CA GLU A 94 15.87 -1.22 -19.47
C GLU A 94 16.97 -1.86 -18.62
N ASN A 95 17.09 -1.51 -17.33
CA ASN A 95 18.09 -2.06 -16.42
C ASN A 95 17.64 -2.00 -14.93
N PRO A 96 16.84 -2.99 -14.46
CA PRO A 96 16.28 -2.99 -13.11
C PRO A 96 17.35 -3.04 -12.01
N ASP A 97 18.41 -3.82 -12.22
CA ASP A 97 19.46 -4.06 -11.24
C ASP A 97 20.31 -2.81 -10.96
N PHE A 98 20.48 -1.94 -11.96
CA PHE A 98 21.24 -0.69 -11.84
C PHE A 98 20.54 0.33 -10.94
N TYR A 99 19.22 0.49 -11.10
CA TYR A 99 18.44 1.46 -10.32
C TYR A 99 18.08 0.96 -8.92
N MET A 100 18.00 -0.36 -8.72
CA MET A 100 17.82 -0.98 -7.39
C MET A 100 19.13 -1.05 -6.57
N SER A 101 20.28 -0.72 -7.17
CA SER A 101 21.60 -0.81 -6.53
C SER A 101 22.33 0.53 -6.34
N ALA A 102 21.83 1.64 -6.88
CA ALA A 102 22.58 2.89 -6.92
C ALA A 102 22.29 3.82 -5.74
N ARG A 103 23.03 3.65 -4.64
CA ARG A 103 23.47 4.78 -3.82
C ARG A 103 24.93 5.06 -4.13
N GLY A 104 25.16 5.95 -5.10
CA GLY A 104 26.49 6.47 -5.45
C GLY A 104 26.55 6.90 -6.90
N GLU A 105 26.75 8.19 -7.14
CA GLU A 105 27.06 8.79 -8.46
C GLU A 105 25.92 8.81 -9.50
N ILE A 106 24.90 9.61 -9.22
CA ILE A 106 24.26 10.40 -10.29
C ILE A 106 24.27 11.87 -9.85
N GLY A 107 25.48 12.34 -9.51
CA GLY A 107 25.79 13.76 -9.45
C GLY A 107 26.26 14.19 -10.82
N GLU A 108 25.71 15.29 -11.31
CA GLU A 108 26.14 15.99 -12.53
C GLU A 108 25.83 15.27 -13.84
N THR A 109 24.65 15.59 -14.42
CA THR A 109 24.49 16.08 -15.82
C THR A 109 23.05 15.81 -16.28
N PHE A 110 22.07 16.55 -15.76
CA PHE A 110 20.81 16.76 -16.49
C PHE A 110 20.30 18.17 -16.19
N MET A 111 20.77 19.14 -16.99
CA MET A 111 20.21 20.47 -17.01
C MET A 111 18.88 20.50 -17.79
N ALA A 112 17.92 21.18 -17.16
CA ALA A 112 16.86 22.01 -17.75
C ALA A 112 15.77 21.33 -18.61
N ALA A 113 14.54 21.33 -18.08
CA ALA A 113 13.52 22.28 -18.54
C ALA A 113 12.28 22.30 -17.62
N SER A 114 11.73 23.51 -17.49
CA SER A 114 10.40 23.87 -16.97
C SER A 114 10.26 24.07 -15.47
N SER A 115 10.59 25.29 -15.05
CA SER A 115 10.09 25.93 -13.83
C SER A 115 8.56 25.98 -13.87
N ILE A 116 7.91 25.27 -12.96
CA ILE A 116 6.51 25.51 -12.58
C ILE A 116 6.57 26.20 -11.20
N PRO A 117 5.84 27.30 -10.97
CA PRO A 117 5.91 28.01 -9.70
C PRO A 117 5.43 27.09 -8.57
N VAL A 118 6.23 26.97 -7.52
CA VAL A 118 5.82 26.35 -6.26
C VAL A 118 4.69 27.20 -5.69
N ALA A 119 3.45 26.74 -5.84
CA ALA A 119 2.32 27.34 -5.15
C ALA A 119 2.44 27.00 -3.66
N ASP A 120 2.57 28.07 -2.88
CA ASP A 120 2.55 28.13 -1.42
C ASP A 120 1.51 27.17 -0.82
N LEU A 121 1.97 26.02 -0.29
CA LEU A 121 1.16 25.03 0.42
C LEU A 121 0.82 25.58 1.80
N THR A 122 -0.04 26.59 1.84
CA THR A 122 -0.78 26.91 3.06
C THR A 122 -1.79 25.79 3.28
N LEU A 123 -1.39 24.82 4.12
CA LEU A 123 -2.19 23.74 4.68
C LEU A 123 -3.48 24.30 5.30
N LYS A 124 -4.56 24.38 4.50
CA LYS A 124 -5.92 24.38 5.04
C LYS A 124 -6.27 22.94 5.33
N SER A 125 -6.00 22.52 6.56
CA SER A 125 -6.49 21.29 7.16
C SER A 125 -8.00 21.20 6.94
N GLN A 126 -8.43 20.38 5.97
CA GLN A 126 -9.83 20.00 5.86
C GLN A 126 -10.22 19.21 7.12
N PRO A 127 -11.40 19.45 7.70
CA PRO A 127 -11.85 18.68 8.85
C PRO A 127 -12.02 17.22 8.41
N ARG A 128 -11.26 16.30 9.01
CA ARG A 128 -11.53 14.85 8.91
C ARG A 128 -12.99 14.61 9.33
N PRO A 129 -13.79 13.85 8.56
CA PRO A 129 -15.07 13.40 9.05
C PRO A 129 -14.82 12.52 10.30
N VAL A 130 -15.47 12.91 11.39
CA VAL A 130 -15.53 12.19 12.67
C VAL A 130 -16.21 10.85 12.42
N THR A 131 -15.44 9.85 11.97
CA THR A 131 -15.80 8.46 12.19
C THR A 131 -15.42 8.15 13.63
N ASP A 132 -16.40 7.82 14.46
CA ASP A 132 -16.25 7.58 15.89
C ASP A 132 -14.96 6.81 16.20
N THR A 133 -14.07 7.43 16.97
CA THR A 133 -12.78 6.85 17.40
C THR A 133 -12.97 5.48 18.05
N SER A 134 -14.15 5.26 18.67
CA SER A 134 -14.57 3.99 19.26
C SER A 134 -14.80 2.88 18.22
N THR A 135 -15.42 3.17 17.07
CA THR A 135 -15.68 2.16 16.02
C THR A 135 -14.37 1.68 15.39
N ARG A 136 -13.42 2.60 15.14
CA ARG A 136 -12.10 2.24 14.59
C ARG A 136 -11.26 1.42 15.58
N ALA A 137 -11.31 1.76 16.86
CA ALA A 137 -10.66 1.00 17.92
C ALA A 137 -11.21 -0.43 18.02
N ASN A 138 -12.53 -0.58 17.90
CA ASN A 138 -13.18 -1.90 17.94
C ASN A 138 -12.82 -2.76 16.71
N ILE A 139 -12.84 -2.18 15.49
CA ILE A 139 -12.42 -2.89 14.27
C ILE A 139 -10.97 -3.38 14.40
N LYS A 140 -10.06 -2.51 14.87
CA LYS A 140 -8.66 -2.89 15.08
C LYS A 140 -8.52 -4.04 16.08
N GLN A 141 -9.29 -4.02 17.17
CA GLN A 141 -9.29 -5.10 18.16
C GLN A 141 -9.76 -6.43 17.57
N TYR A 142 -10.82 -6.44 16.77
CA TYR A 142 -11.31 -7.67 16.13
C TYR A 142 -10.29 -8.24 15.14
N ILE A 143 -9.64 -7.39 14.33
CA ILE A 143 -8.59 -7.83 13.41
C ILE A 143 -7.39 -8.43 14.17
N LEU A 144 -6.95 -7.79 15.25
CA LEU A 144 -5.88 -8.33 16.08
C LEU A 144 -6.23 -9.70 16.67
N GLN A 145 -7.48 -9.89 17.10
CA GLN A 145 -7.93 -11.19 17.60
C GLN A 145 -7.98 -12.26 16.49
N ILE A 146 -8.38 -11.91 15.27
CA ILE A 146 -8.35 -12.81 14.11
C ILE A 146 -6.91 -13.25 13.83
N ILE A 147 -5.97 -12.30 13.76
CA ILE A 147 -4.56 -12.56 13.47
C ILE A 147 -3.92 -13.40 14.57
N ASP A 148 -4.14 -13.06 15.84
CA ASP A 148 -3.64 -13.86 16.97
C ASP A 148 -4.20 -15.29 16.95
N THR A 149 -5.48 -15.46 16.57
CA THR A 149 -6.08 -16.79 16.42
C THR A 149 -5.44 -17.56 15.28
N ILE A 150 -5.25 -16.93 14.10
CA ILE A 150 -4.58 -17.55 12.96
C ILE A 150 -3.17 -17.98 13.33
N LEU A 151 -2.38 -17.14 14.01
CA LEU A 151 -0.99 -17.44 14.38
C LEU A 151 -0.87 -18.58 15.42
N ASN A 152 -1.84 -18.69 16.33
CA ASN A 152 -1.80 -19.68 17.40
C ASN A 152 -2.55 -20.99 17.06
N ASP A 153 -3.28 -21.04 15.94
CA ASP A 153 -3.98 -22.25 15.51
C ASP A 153 -2.99 -23.25 14.88
N THR A 154 -2.77 -24.38 15.57
CA THR A 154 -1.87 -25.46 15.14
C THR A 154 -2.50 -26.38 14.09
N THR A 155 -3.77 -26.17 13.74
CA THR A 155 -4.49 -26.99 12.75
C THR A 155 -4.41 -26.43 11.34
N ILE A 156 -3.93 -25.19 11.19
CA ILE A 156 -3.71 -24.50 9.91
C ILE A 156 -2.29 -24.80 9.44
N ASP A 157 -2.13 -25.26 8.20
CA ASP A 157 -0.81 -25.41 7.57
C ASP A 157 -0.19 -24.04 7.22
N ASP A 158 1.11 -24.03 6.95
CA ASP A 158 1.86 -22.77 6.79
C ASP A 158 1.44 -21.97 5.56
N ASP A 159 1.10 -22.63 4.45
CA ASP A 159 0.66 -21.98 3.21
C ASP A 159 -0.71 -21.32 3.43
N MET A 160 -1.67 -22.07 3.98
CA MET A 160 -2.99 -21.55 4.34
C MET A 160 -2.92 -20.42 5.37
N ARG A 161 -1.97 -20.48 6.31
CA ARG A 161 -1.77 -19.44 7.32
C ARG A 161 -1.35 -18.12 6.69
N GLU A 162 -0.44 -18.16 5.73
CA GLU A 162 0.01 -16.96 5.01
C GLU A 162 -1.15 -16.31 4.25
N ASP A 163 -1.95 -17.10 3.55
CA ASP A 163 -3.14 -16.62 2.82
C ASP A 163 -4.17 -15.99 3.77
N LEU A 164 -4.49 -16.65 4.87
CA LEU A 164 -5.44 -16.12 5.87
C LEU A 164 -4.96 -14.83 6.54
N LEU A 165 -3.64 -14.67 6.74
CA LEU A 165 -3.08 -13.42 7.27
C LEU A 165 -3.23 -12.27 6.26
N ARG A 166 -3.02 -12.55 4.97
CA ARG A 166 -3.25 -11.57 3.88
C ARG A 166 -4.72 -11.20 3.77
N ASP A 167 -5.63 -12.15 3.98
CA ASP A 167 -7.07 -11.90 3.99
C ASP A 167 -7.50 -11.03 5.19
N ALA A 168 -6.95 -11.31 6.38
CA ALA A 168 -7.20 -10.51 7.57
C ALA A 168 -6.69 -9.06 7.41
N GLU A 169 -5.53 -8.88 6.77
CA GLU A 169 -5.01 -7.55 6.44
C GLU A 169 -5.88 -6.84 5.40
N SER A 170 -6.27 -7.55 4.34
CA SER A 170 -7.19 -7.05 3.30
C SER A 170 -8.52 -6.61 3.91
N LEU A 171 -9.06 -7.37 4.85
CA LEU A 171 -10.28 -7.03 5.56
C LEU A 171 -10.10 -5.75 6.37
N TYR A 172 -9.02 -5.62 7.15
CA TYR A 172 -8.71 -4.40 7.89
C TYR A 172 -8.64 -3.17 6.98
N MET A 173 -7.97 -3.30 5.83
CA MET A 173 -7.86 -2.20 4.86
C MET A 173 -9.22 -1.81 4.29
N GLN A 174 -10.05 -2.78 3.88
CA GLN A 174 -11.40 -2.50 3.36
C GLN A 174 -12.31 -1.85 4.40
N LEU A 175 -12.19 -2.22 5.67
CA LEU A 175 -12.98 -1.65 6.76
C LEU A 175 -12.59 -0.21 7.13
N ASN A 176 -11.34 0.17 6.87
CA ASN A 176 -10.81 1.51 7.09
C ASN A 176 -10.98 2.46 5.88
N LYS A 177 -11.42 1.96 4.72
CA LYS A 177 -11.74 2.82 3.56
C LYS A 177 -12.93 3.73 3.83
N HIS A 178 -12.88 4.93 3.24
CA HIS A 178 -14.01 5.86 3.24
C HIS A 178 -15.22 5.30 2.48
N VAL A 179 -14.97 4.57 1.39
CA VAL A 179 -15.99 3.82 0.64
C VAL A 179 -15.67 2.34 0.78
N ARG A 180 -16.48 1.65 1.58
CA ARG A 180 -16.31 0.22 1.87
C ARG A 180 -16.84 -0.63 0.72
N ASN A 181 -16.00 -1.50 0.17
CA ASN A 181 -16.45 -2.48 -0.81
C ASN A 181 -17.10 -3.67 -0.09
N ARG A 182 -18.42 -3.61 0.09
CA ARG A 182 -19.19 -4.65 0.80
C ARG A 182 -19.01 -6.04 0.21
N VAL A 183 -18.95 -6.15 -1.11
CA VAL A 183 -18.77 -7.45 -1.79
C VAL A 183 -17.45 -8.09 -1.40
N VAL A 184 -16.36 -7.30 -1.36
CA VAL A 184 -15.03 -7.79 -0.94
C VAL A 184 -15.01 -8.10 0.55
N ILE A 185 -15.62 -7.27 1.38
CA ILE A 185 -15.73 -7.49 2.83
C ILE A 185 -16.46 -8.81 3.12
N ASP A 186 -17.60 -9.05 2.46
CA ASP A 186 -18.39 -10.26 2.66
C ASP A 186 -17.64 -11.51 2.18
N ALA A 187 -16.92 -11.43 1.06
CA ALA A 187 -16.07 -12.51 0.56
C ALA A 187 -14.97 -12.88 1.57
N LEU A 188 -14.22 -11.88 2.05
CA LEU A 188 -13.17 -12.08 3.06
C LEU A 188 -13.73 -12.62 4.39
N ILE A 189 -14.92 -12.18 4.78
CA ILE A 189 -15.63 -12.71 5.97
C ILE A 189 -15.99 -14.18 5.79
N ILE A 190 -16.49 -14.58 4.62
CA ILE A 190 -16.82 -15.98 4.32
C ILE A 190 -15.56 -16.85 4.35
N GLU A 191 -14.48 -16.38 3.73
CA GLU A 191 -13.20 -17.10 3.64
C GLU A 191 -12.56 -17.29 5.02
N LEU A 192 -12.49 -16.22 5.83
CA LEU A 192 -12.02 -16.31 7.22
C LEU A 192 -12.94 -17.18 8.11
N SER A 193 -14.24 -17.23 7.81
CA SER A 193 -15.19 -18.08 8.53
C SER A 193 -15.09 -19.56 8.16
N SER A 194 -14.29 -19.93 7.16
CA SER A 194 -13.98 -21.33 6.86
C SER A 194 -13.20 -22.01 7.99
N ILE A 195 -12.51 -21.22 8.83
CA ILE A 195 -11.73 -21.69 9.96
C ILE A 195 -12.57 -21.64 11.24
N PRO A 196 -12.88 -22.79 11.88
CA PRO A 196 -13.79 -22.84 13.03
C PRO A 196 -13.35 -21.97 14.23
N SER A 197 -12.05 -21.81 14.45
CA SER A 197 -11.50 -20.98 15.54
C SER A 197 -11.74 -19.48 15.33
N ILE A 198 -11.92 -19.04 14.08
CA ILE A 198 -12.07 -17.63 13.69
C ILE A 198 -13.56 -17.20 13.65
N VAL A 199 -14.48 -18.14 13.41
CA VAL A 199 -15.93 -17.91 13.28
C VAL A 199 -16.53 -17.01 14.38
N PRO A 200 -16.24 -17.20 15.68
CA PRO A 200 -16.83 -16.36 16.73
C PRO A 200 -16.43 -14.88 16.61
N ILE A 201 -15.21 -14.63 16.16
CA ILE A 201 -14.62 -13.29 16.06
C ILE A 201 -15.18 -12.57 14.83
N VAL A 202 -15.27 -13.26 13.70
CA VAL A 202 -15.83 -12.72 12.45
C VAL A 202 -17.34 -12.49 12.55
N THR A 203 -18.07 -13.37 13.25
CA THR A 203 -19.50 -13.16 13.53
C THR A 203 -19.72 -11.91 14.39
N SER A 204 -18.85 -11.70 15.39
CA SER A 204 -18.87 -10.50 16.21
C SER A 204 -18.57 -9.26 15.38
N LEU A 205 -17.54 -9.27 14.54
CA LEU A 205 -17.19 -8.18 13.63
C LEU A 205 -18.35 -7.83 12.68
N SER A 206 -18.99 -8.83 12.08
CA SER A 206 -20.13 -8.67 11.16
C SER A 206 -21.31 -7.95 11.78
N SER A 207 -21.53 -8.09 13.10
CA SER A 207 -22.59 -7.38 13.81
C SER A 207 -22.34 -5.86 13.95
N PHE A 208 -21.11 -5.40 13.70
CA PHE A 208 -20.72 -3.98 13.71
C PHE A 208 -20.63 -3.35 12.32
N LEU A 209 -20.82 -4.15 11.26
CA LEU A 209 -20.70 -3.73 9.86
C LEU A 209 -22.04 -3.28 9.30
#